data_AF-A0A6A5GGR4-F1
#
_entry.id   AF-A0A6A5GGR4-F1
#
_cell.length_a   1.000
_cell.length_b   1.000
_cell.length_c   1.000
_cell.angle_alpha   90.00
_cell.angle_beta   90.00
_cell.angle_gamma   90.00
#
_symmetry.space_group_name_H-M   'P 1'
#
loop_
_entity.id
_entity.type
_entity.pdbx_description
1 polymer ?
#
loop_
_entity_poly.entity_id
_entity_poly.type
_entity_poly.pdbx_seq_one_letter_code
_entity_poly.pdbx_strand_id
1 'polypeptide(L)'
;MKTAIIFLVLIAGISAQFSATAQQQIVDAHNKLRSSIAKGTYVAKGTTEPAGADILKMKWDSSIGTSAQNYANTCPTGHSGAAGLGKNIFWSWTSGQFGALDSYGVTASNSWEKEFQDYG
;
A
#
# COMPACT_ATOMS: atom_id res chain seq x y z
N MET A 1 -41.83 2.24 38.09
CA MET A 1 -40.85 1.26 37.60
C MET A 1 -40.45 1.65 36.19
N LYS A 2 -39.32 2.35 36.04
CA LYS A 2 -38.77 2.72 34.73
C LYS A 2 -37.26 2.55 34.80
N THR A 3 -36.77 1.49 34.18
CA THR A 3 -35.35 1.32 33.89
C THR A 3 -35.25 0.89 32.45
N ALA A 4 -35.02 1.86 31.57
CA ALA A 4 -34.65 1.62 30.19
C ALA A 4 -33.12 1.44 30.16
N ILE A 5 -32.67 0.25 29.78
CA ILE A 5 -31.25 -0.04 29.54
C ILE A 5 -30.93 0.43 28.13
N ILE A 6 -30.15 1.51 28.02
CA ILE A 6 -29.63 2.01 26.75
C ILE A 6 -28.38 1.21 26.40
N PHE A 7 -28.47 0.31 25.43
CA PHE A 7 -27.32 -0.32 24.80
C PHE A 7 -26.60 0.71 23.93
N LEU A 8 -25.53 1.30 24.46
CA LEU A 8 -24.58 2.11 23.71
C LEU A 8 -23.71 1.15 22.89
N VAL A 9 -24.14 0.86 21.66
CA VAL A 9 -23.29 0.17 20.67
C VAL A 9 -22.19 1.16 20.28
N LEU A 10 -21.02 1.02 20.91
CA LEU A 10 -19.78 1.60 20.42
C LEU A 10 -19.47 0.90 19.08
N ILE A 11 -19.91 1.51 17.97
CA ILE A 11 -19.37 1.20 16.66
C ILE A 11 -17.95 1.77 16.66
N ALA A 12 -17.01 1.05 17.28
CA ALA A 12 -15.60 1.26 17.00
C ALA A 12 -15.44 0.95 15.51
N GLY A 13 -15.37 1.98 14.68
CA GLY A 13 -15.17 1.85 13.25
C GLY A 13 -13.96 0.95 13.04
N ILE A 14 -14.19 -0.25 12.55
CA ILE A 14 -13.13 -1.21 12.25
C ILE A 14 -12.47 -0.66 10.99
N SER A 15 -11.53 0.26 11.15
CA SER A 15 -10.66 0.65 10.05
C SER A 15 -9.88 -0.60 9.66
N ALA A 16 -10.25 -1.22 8.54
CA ALA A 16 -9.54 -2.36 7.98
C ALA A 16 -8.17 -1.88 7.50
N GLN A 17 -7.22 -1.77 8.43
CA GLN A 17 -5.82 -1.51 8.15
C GLN A 17 -5.10 -2.83 7.87
N PHE A 18 -4.03 -2.75 7.08
CA PHE A 18 -3.08 -3.84 6.95
C PHE A 18 -2.57 -4.29 8.32
N SER A 19 -2.46 -5.61 8.51
CA SER A 19 -1.80 -6.17 9.70
C SER A 19 -0.33 -5.73 9.77
N ALA A 20 0.29 -5.80 10.95
CA ALA A 20 1.73 -5.52 11.08
C ALA A 20 2.59 -6.37 10.14
N THR A 21 2.20 -7.63 9.91
CA THR A 21 2.85 -8.52 8.95
C THR A 21 2.72 -7.98 7.53
N ALA A 22 1.53 -7.57 7.11
CA ALA A 22 1.32 -7.01 5.78
C ALA A 22 2.05 -5.66 5.59
N GLN A 23 2.07 -4.80 6.61
CA GLN A 23 2.84 -3.55 6.60
C GLN A 23 4.33 -3.83 6.36
N GLN A 24 4.89 -4.83 7.03
CA GLN A 24 6.28 -5.25 6.83
C GLN A 24 6.49 -5.81 5.42
N GLN A 25 5.58 -6.65 4.92
CA GLN A 25 5.67 -7.21 3.56
C GLN A 25 5.61 -6.13 2.47
N ILE A 26 4.80 -5.09 2.66
CA ILE A 26 4.76 -3.93 1.74
C ILE A 26 6.11 -3.23 1.73
N VAL A 27 6.68 -2.94 2.90
CA VAL A 27 8.00 -2.30 3.03
C VAL A 27 9.10 -3.16 2.43
N ASP A 28 9.04 -4.48 2.63
CA ASP A 28 10.01 -5.43 2.10
C ASP A 28 9.93 -5.53 0.58
N ALA A 29 8.72 -5.52 0.00
CA ALA A 29 8.54 -5.49 -1.45
C ALA A 29 9.19 -4.25 -2.07
N HIS A 30 8.95 -3.06 -1.50
CA HIS A 30 9.56 -1.81 -1.96
C HIS A 30 11.09 -1.84 -1.78
N ASN A 31 11.57 -2.26 -0.62
CA ASN A 31 13.01 -2.29 -0.34
C ASN A 31 13.75 -3.35 -1.16
N LYS A 32 13.10 -4.46 -1.53
CA LYS A 32 13.67 -5.46 -2.43
C LYS A 32 13.95 -4.85 -3.81
N LEU A 33 12.97 -4.16 -4.39
CA LEU A 33 13.12 -3.44 -5.66
C LEU A 33 14.21 -2.35 -5.56
N ARG A 34 14.13 -1.50 -4.53
CA ARG A 34 15.10 -0.42 -4.30
C ARG A 34 16.53 -0.96 -4.15
N SER A 35 16.69 -2.09 -3.47
CA SER A 35 17.97 -2.77 -3.29
C SER A 35 18.53 -3.32 -4.61
N SER A 36 17.69 -3.92 -5.47
CA SER A 36 18.16 -4.38 -6.78
C SER A 36 18.59 -3.24 -7.70
N ILE A 37 17.90 -2.10 -7.65
CA ILE A 37 18.27 -0.90 -8.42
C ILE A 37 19.60 -0.34 -7.87
N ALA A 38 19.73 -0.20 -6.55
CA ALA A 38 20.96 0.31 -5.92
C ALA A 38 22.19 -0.54 -6.26
N LYS A 39 22.00 -1.85 -6.45
CA LYS A 39 23.07 -2.79 -6.81
C LYS A 39 23.33 -2.89 -8.32
N GLY A 40 22.51 -2.26 -9.17
CA GLY A 40 22.59 -2.40 -10.63
C GLY A 40 22.29 -3.82 -11.10
N THR A 41 21.43 -4.54 -10.37
CA THR A 41 21.01 -5.91 -10.71
C THR A 41 19.55 -5.98 -11.15
N TYR A 42 18.86 -4.84 -11.18
CA TYR A 42 17.48 -4.76 -11.65
C TYR A 42 17.46 -4.76 -13.17
N VAL A 43 16.54 -5.52 -13.76
CA VAL A 43 16.35 -5.58 -15.21
C VAL A 43 14.99 -4.98 -15.49
N ALA A 44 14.94 -3.85 -16.20
CA ALA A 44 13.72 -3.23 -16.69
C ALA A 44 13.58 -3.56 -18.18
N LYS A 45 12.49 -4.25 -18.55
CA LYS A 45 12.17 -4.58 -19.96
C LYS A 45 13.35 -5.21 -20.73
N GLY A 46 14.04 -6.14 -20.08
CA GLY A 46 15.21 -6.86 -20.63
C GLY A 46 16.52 -6.08 -20.62
N THR A 47 16.53 -4.83 -20.12
CA THR A 47 17.72 -4.00 -19.97
C THR A 47 18.16 -3.97 -18.52
N THR A 48 19.43 -4.30 -18.25
CA THR A 48 19.99 -4.15 -16.90
C THR A 48 20.22 -2.67 -16.60
N GLU A 49 19.56 -2.17 -15.57
CA GLU A 49 19.70 -0.79 -15.13
C GLU A 49 21.04 -0.56 -14.42
N PRO A 50 21.69 0.61 -14.60
CA PRO A 50 22.90 0.94 -13.89
C PRO A 50 22.65 1.01 -12.37
N ALA A 51 23.71 0.79 -11.58
CA ALA A 51 23.62 0.93 -10.13
C ALA A 51 23.26 2.37 -9.73
N GLY A 52 22.19 2.51 -8.95
CA GLY A 52 21.80 3.80 -8.39
C GLY A 52 22.56 4.15 -7.11
N ALA A 53 22.93 5.42 -6.94
CA ALA A 53 23.51 5.95 -5.70
C ALA A 53 22.42 6.55 -4.79
N ASP A 54 22.69 6.63 -3.48
CA ASP A 54 21.85 7.31 -2.47
C ASP A 54 20.38 6.83 -2.38
N ILE A 55 20.12 5.57 -2.74
CA ILE A 55 18.79 4.96 -2.62
C ILE A 55 18.51 4.60 -1.15
N LEU A 56 17.73 5.47 -0.47
CA LEU A 56 17.37 5.29 0.93
C LEU A 56 16.53 4.03 1.20
N LYS A 57 16.72 3.38 2.34
CA LYS A 57 15.85 2.29 2.81
C LYS A 57 14.55 2.85 3.36
N MET A 58 13.41 2.36 2.87
CA MET A 58 12.09 2.73 3.37
C MET A 58 11.79 2.04 4.70
N LYS A 59 11.00 2.71 5.54
CA LYS A 59 10.41 2.17 6.77
C LYS A 59 8.91 2.44 6.76
N TRP A 60 8.15 1.62 7.48
CA TRP A 60 6.74 1.93 7.72
C TRP A 60 6.63 3.19 8.57
N ASP A 61 5.69 4.06 8.22
CA ASP A 61 5.28 5.22 9.01
C ASP A 61 3.78 5.13 9.26
N SER A 62 3.39 4.95 10.53
CA SER A 62 1.99 4.75 10.90
C SER A 62 1.10 5.96 10.62
N SER A 63 1.68 7.18 10.61
CA SER A 63 0.92 8.40 10.28
C SER A 63 0.57 8.44 8.79
N ILE A 64 1.52 8.05 7.93
CA ILE A 64 1.29 7.93 6.48
C ILE A 64 0.33 6.78 6.21
N GLY A 65 0.48 5.63 6.88
CA GLY A 65 -0.45 4.50 6.77
C GLY A 65 -1.89 4.89 7.15
N THR A 66 -2.06 5.68 8.21
CA THR A 66 -3.39 6.19 8.63
C THR A 66 -3.95 7.17 7.59
N SER A 67 -3.13 8.07 7.06
CA SER A 67 -3.53 9.00 5.99
C SER A 67 -3.98 8.25 4.73
N ALA A 68 -3.26 7.20 4.33
CA ALA A 68 -3.61 6.35 3.20
C ALA A 68 -4.93 5.59 3.46
N GLN A 69 -5.11 5.03 4.66
CA GLN A 69 -6.36 4.35 5.04
C GLN A 69 -7.56 5.30 5.00
N ASN A 70 -7.42 6.50 5.55
CA ASN A 70 -8.48 7.50 5.53
C ASN A 70 -8.88 7.86 4.10
N TYR A 71 -7.92 7.93 3.19
CA TYR A 71 -8.20 8.14 1.79
C TYR A 71 -8.91 6.94 1.15
N ALA A 72 -8.42 5.72 1.37
CA ALA A 72 -9.03 4.49 0.85
C ALA A 72 -10.49 4.31 1.32
N ASN A 73 -10.81 4.70 2.56
CA ASN A 73 -12.17 4.65 3.11
C ASN A 73 -13.17 5.52 2.33
N THR A 74 -12.71 6.49 1.54
CA THR A 74 -13.59 7.33 0.69
C THR A 74 -13.95 6.68 -0.64
N CYS A 75 -13.45 5.47 -0.91
CA CYS A 75 -13.60 4.78 -2.20
C CYS A 75 -13.29 5.70 -3.40
N PRO A 76 -12.09 6.32 -3.44
CA PRO A 76 -11.78 7.32 -4.44
C PRO A 76 -11.66 6.70 -5.83
N THR A 77 -11.87 7.52 -6.87
CA THR A 77 -11.67 7.16 -8.29
C THR A 77 -10.42 7.81 -8.90
N GLY A 78 -9.59 8.47 -8.09
CA GLY A 78 -8.41 9.19 -8.54
C GLY A 78 -7.48 9.56 -7.39
N HIS A 79 -6.56 10.51 -7.60
CA HIS A 79 -5.65 11.02 -6.56
C HIS A 79 -6.25 12.22 -5.81
N SER A 80 -5.89 12.38 -4.52
CA SER A 80 -6.41 13.47 -3.68
C SER A 80 -5.70 14.82 -3.86
N GLY A 81 -4.55 14.85 -4.55
CA GLY A 81 -3.70 16.05 -4.64
C GLY A 81 -3.10 16.52 -3.31
N ALA A 82 -2.96 15.65 -2.30
CA ALA A 82 -2.41 16.03 -1.00
C ALA A 82 -0.94 16.48 -1.15
N ALA A 83 -0.60 17.64 -0.59
CA ALA A 83 0.75 18.18 -0.66
C ALA A 83 1.71 17.41 0.27
N GLY A 84 2.98 17.28 -0.16
CA GLY A 84 4.06 16.75 0.67
C GLY A 84 4.21 15.22 0.71
N LEU A 85 3.31 14.45 0.08
CA LEU A 85 3.41 13.00 -0.04
C LEU A 85 3.17 12.53 -1.48
N GLY A 86 4.06 11.69 -1.99
CA GLY A 86 3.79 10.89 -3.20
C GLY A 86 2.68 9.87 -2.94
N LYS A 87 1.95 9.47 -3.99
CA LYS A 87 0.82 8.53 -3.88
C LYS A 87 0.75 7.62 -5.09
N ASN A 88 0.73 6.32 -4.86
CA ASN A 88 0.23 5.33 -5.81
C ASN A 88 -1.12 4.80 -5.33
N ILE A 89 -1.97 4.38 -6.27
CA ILE A 89 -3.28 3.79 -5.97
C ILE A 89 -3.43 2.51 -6.77
N PHE A 90 -4.14 1.56 -6.19
CA PHE A 90 -4.45 0.28 -6.79
C PHE A 90 -5.92 -0.04 -6.49
N TRP A 91 -6.63 -0.52 -7.50
CA TRP A 91 -8.00 -1.02 -7.37
C TRP A 91 -8.05 -2.47 -7.86
N SER A 92 -8.84 -3.28 -7.16
CA SER A 92 -9.19 -4.64 -7.59
C SER A 92 -10.70 -4.74 -7.63
N TRP A 93 -11.22 -5.25 -8.75
CA TRP A 93 -12.66 -5.46 -8.95
C TRP A 93 -12.92 -6.95 -9.15
N THR A 94 -13.95 -7.46 -8.48
CA THR A 94 -14.43 -8.82 -8.65
C THR A 94 -15.94 -8.85 -8.46
N SER A 95 -16.63 -9.75 -9.15
CA SER A 95 -18.03 -10.09 -8.87
C SER A 95 -18.18 -11.17 -7.80
N GLY A 96 -17.06 -11.75 -7.35
CA GLY A 96 -17.00 -12.74 -6.28
C GLY A 96 -16.72 -12.11 -4.91
N GLN A 97 -16.31 -12.94 -3.95
CA GLN A 97 -15.88 -12.46 -2.64
C GLN A 97 -14.45 -11.93 -2.69
N PHE A 98 -14.20 -10.81 -2.01
CA PHE A 98 -12.85 -10.32 -1.78
C PHE A 98 -12.11 -11.23 -0.78
N GLY A 99 -10.82 -11.43 -1.03
CA GLY A 99 -9.93 -12.09 -0.09
C GLY A 99 -9.55 -11.17 1.08
N ALA A 100 -8.68 -11.67 1.96
CA ALA A 100 -8.13 -10.86 3.05
C ALA A 100 -7.33 -9.66 2.52
N LEU A 101 -7.53 -8.50 3.15
CA LEU A 101 -6.90 -7.23 2.78
C LEU A 101 -5.39 -7.35 2.60
N ASP A 102 -4.73 -8.05 3.52
CA ASP A 102 -3.27 -8.19 3.59
C ASP A 102 -2.60 -8.62 2.28
N SER A 103 -3.27 -9.50 1.52
CA SER A 103 -2.76 -9.98 0.24
C SER A 103 -2.64 -8.88 -0.83
N TYR A 104 -3.45 -7.83 -0.73
CA TYR A 104 -3.50 -6.76 -1.73
C TYR A 104 -2.33 -5.79 -1.62
N GLY A 105 -1.66 -5.68 -0.47
CA GLY A 105 -0.53 -4.75 -0.28
C GLY A 105 0.68 -5.09 -1.16
N VAL A 106 1.09 -6.36 -1.16
CA VAL A 106 2.18 -6.86 -2.03
C VAL A 106 1.72 -6.92 -3.49
N THR A 107 0.46 -7.31 -3.72
CA THR A 107 -0.11 -7.34 -5.08
C THR A 107 -0.06 -5.96 -5.74
N ALA A 108 -0.47 -4.90 -5.03
CA ALA A 108 -0.39 -3.53 -5.49
C ALA A 108 1.07 -3.11 -5.74
N SER A 109 1.98 -3.43 -4.81
CA SER A 109 3.41 -3.11 -4.94
C SER A 109 4.02 -3.71 -6.20
N ASN A 110 3.72 -4.98 -6.49
CA ASN A 110 4.17 -5.66 -7.70
C ASN A 110 3.50 -5.10 -8.97
N SER A 111 2.24 -4.68 -8.89
CA SER A 111 1.55 -4.05 -10.02
C SER A 111 2.20 -2.74 -10.44
N TRP A 112 2.67 -1.92 -9.49
CA TRP A 112 3.39 -0.68 -9.81
C TRP A 112 4.80 -0.95 -10.31
N GLU A 113 5.52 -1.90 -9.71
CA GLU A 113 6.84 -2.30 -10.19
C GLU A 113 6.81 -2.84 -11.62
N LYS A 114 5.74 -3.54 -11.99
CA LYS A 114 5.56 -4.08 -13.34
C LYS A 114 5.58 -3.02 -14.44
N GLU A 115 5.33 -1.75 -14.14
CA GLU A 115 5.43 -0.65 -15.11
C GLU A 115 6.83 -0.57 -15.76
N PHE A 116 7.90 -0.83 -15.00
CA PHE A 116 9.26 -0.89 -15.56
C PHE A 116 9.43 -2.04 -16.57
N GLN A 117 8.69 -3.14 -16.39
CA GLN A 117 8.75 -4.26 -17.32
C GLN A 117 7.96 -3.99 -18.61
N ASP A 118 6.87 -3.25 -18.51
CA ASP A 118 5.99 -2.96 -19.65
C ASP A 118 6.53 -1.78 -20.48
N TYR A 119 7.04 -0.74 -19.82
CA TYR A 119 7.38 0.52 -20.47
C TYR A 119 8.89 0.76 -20.60
N GLY A 120 9.69 0.23 -19.67
CA GLY A 120 11.12 0.53 -19.55
C GLY A 120 11.36 1.53 -18.44
#